data_AF-A0A5P9FBF7-F1
#
_entry.id   AF-A0A5P9FBF7-F1
#
_cell.length_a   1.000
_cell.length_b   1.000
_cell.length_c   1.000
_cell.angle_alpha   90.00
_cell.angle_beta   90.00
_cell.angle_gamma   90.00
#
_symmetry.space_group_name_H-M   'P 1'
#
loop_
_entity.id
_entity.type
_entity.pdbx_description
1 polymer ?
#
loop_
_entity_poly.entity_id
_entity_poly.type
_entity_poly.pdbx_seq_one_letter_code
_entity_poly.pdbx_strand_id
1 'polypeptide(L)'
;MPTLLRPALIIALLGVAACDEVAVANDPVARAELRATKSCIAAVENETGVSGATINTTIPIIELNQYIVNVPNAPYWTCTTNDQGQALTITQNQRG
;
A
#
# COMPACT_ATOMS: atom_id res chain seq x y z
N MET A 1 -23.15 -6.48 36.97
CA MET A 1 -22.16 -6.91 35.95
C MET A 1 -22.85 -6.88 34.59
N PRO A 2 -22.38 -6.03 33.67
CA PRO A 2 -21.87 -6.58 32.41
C PRO A 2 -20.65 -5.79 31.92
N THR A 3 -19.46 -6.40 31.95
CA THR A 3 -18.19 -5.74 31.56
C THR A 3 -17.48 -6.46 30.42
N LEU A 4 -18.19 -7.29 29.64
CA LEU A 4 -17.60 -8.15 28.61
C LEU A 4 -18.03 -7.81 27.16
N LEU A 5 -18.78 -6.72 26.93
CA LEU A 5 -19.20 -6.33 25.58
C LEU A 5 -18.15 -5.51 24.79
N ARG A 6 -17.16 -4.92 25.46
CA ARG A 6 -16.12 -4.10 24.80
C ARG A 6 -15.04 -4.87 24.00
N PRO A 7 -14.55 -6.05 24.39
CA PRO A 7 -13.47 -6.72 23.65
C PRO A 7 -13.94 -7.37 22.34
N ALA A 8 -15.24 -7.67 22.20
CA ALA A 8 -15.79 -8.28 20.98
C ALA A 8 -15.74 -7.34 19.76
N LEU A 9 -15.86 -6.02 19.97
CA LEU A 9 -15.88 -5.04 18.89
C LEU A 9 -14.50 -4.87 18.23
N ILE A 10 -13.43 -4.99 19.02
CA ILE A 10 -12.05 -4.82 18.54
C ILE A 10 -11.65 -5.99 17.62
N ILE A 11 -12.11 -7.21 17.94
CA ILE A 11 -11.84 -8.41 17.13
C ILE A 11 -12.57 -8.34 15.77
N ALA A 12 -13.81 -7.82 15.75
CA ALA A 12 -14.56 -7.66 14.50
C ALA A 12 -13.90 -6.64 13.54
N LEU A 13 -13.26 -5.60 14.07
CA LEU A 13 -12.57 -4.58 13.26
C LEU A 13 -11.25 -5.08 12.66
N LEU A 14 -10.53 -5.97 13.35
CA LEU A 14 -9.29 -6.57 12.85
C LEU A 14 -9.52 -7.53 11.68
N GLY A 15 -10.69 -8.16 11.61
CA GLY A 15 -11.04 -9.08 10.52
C GLY A 15 -11.17 -8.41 9.16
N VAL A 16 -11.62 -7.15 9.11
CA VAL A 16 -11.93 -6.46 7.83
C VAL A 16 -10.67 -6.02 7.08
N ALA A 17 -9.60 -5.66 7.79
CA ALA A 17 -8.35 -5.20 7.17
C ALA A 17 -7.58 -6.33 6.44
N ALA A 18 -7.83 -7.59 6.80
CA ALA A 18 -7.22 -8.76 6.16
C ALA A 18 -8.02 -9.28 4.95
N CYS A 19 -9.25 -8.80 4.73
CA CYS A 19 -10.13 -9.35 3.70
C CYS A 19 -9.56 -9.22 2.29
N ASP A 20 -8.83 -8.13 1.99
CA ASP A 20 -8.24 -7.97 0.65
C ASP A 20 -7.17 -9.02 0.36
N GLU A 21 -6.33 -9.39 1.33
CA GLU A 21 -5.32 -10.42 1.11
C GLU A 21 -5.94 -11.82 0.97
N VAL A 22 -7.07 -12.06 1.64
CA VAL A 22 -7.84 -13.31 1.53
C VAL A 22 -8.48 -13.44 0.15
N ALA A 23 -8.96 -12.35 -0.43
CA ALA A 23 -9.57 -12.34 -1.77
C ALA A 23 -8.59 -12.80 -2.87
N VAL A 24 -7.29 -12.56 -2.67
CA VAL A 24 -6.21 -13.00 -3.58
C VAL A 24 -5.35 -14.12 -3.00
N ALA A 25 -5.81 -14.81 -1.95
CA ALA A 25 -4.97 -15.76 -1.21
C ALA A 25 -4.41 -16.91 -2.07
N ASN A 26 -5.14 -17.31 -3.10
CA ASN A 26 -4.77 -18.40 -4.01
C ASN A 26 -3.86 -17.96 -5.16
N ASP A 27 -3.65 -16.66 -5.35
CA ASP A 27 -2.77 -16.11 -6.36
C ASP A 27 -1.58 -15.39 -5.68
N PRO A 28 -0.40 -16.04 -5.61
CA PRO A 28 0.75 -15.47 -4.93
C PRO A 28 1.26 -14.18 -5.60
N VAL A 29 1.04 -14.00 -6.90
CA VAL A 29 1.47 -12.81 -7.65
C VAL A 29 0.54 -11.65 -7.34
N ALA A 30 -0.78 -11.85 -7.46
CA ALA A 30 -1.75 -10.82 -7.12
C ALA A 30 -1.65 -10.38 -5.64
N ARG A 31 -1.31 -11.32 -4.75
CA ARG A 31 -1.08 -11.00 -3.34
C ARG A 31 0.19 -10.18 -3.11
N ALA A 32 1.27 -10.45 -3.83
CA ALA A 32 2.49 -9.63 -3.77
C ALA A 32 2.24 -8.22 -4.31
N GLU A 33 1.47 -8.09 -5.40
CA GLU A 33 1.12 -6.80 -5.99
C GLU A 33 0.23 -5.95 -5.07
N LEU A 34 -0.76 -6.57 -4.41
CA LEU A 34 -1.59 -5.90 -3.41
C LEU A 34 -0.76 -5.37 -2.24
N ARG A 35 0.21 -6.17 -1.76
CA ARG A 35 1.14 -5.75 -0.71
C ARG A 35 2.03 -4.61 -1.16
N ALA A 36 2.58 -4.71 -2.37
CA ALA A 36 3.42 -3.68 -2.95
C ALA A 36 2.68 -2.34 -3.04
N THR A 37 1.44 -2.37 -3.53
CA THR A 37 0.55 -1.21 -3.59
C THR A 37 0.39 -0.56 -2.22
N LYS A 38 -0.01 -1.34 -1.21
CA LYS A 38 -0.22 -0.83 0.16
C LYS A 38 1.08 -0.31 0.78
N SER A 39 2.18 -1.04 0.62
CA SER A 39 3.47 -0.70 1.21
C SER A 39 4.06 0.56 0.57
N CYS A 40 3.95 0.73 -0.73
CA CYS A 40 4.47 1.91 -1.44
C CYS A 40 3.67 3.18 -1.11
N ILE A 41 2.33 3.08 -1.06
CA ILE A 41 1.48 4.18 -0.59
C ILE A 41 1.90 4.57 0.83
N ALA A 42 1.95 3.61 1.75
CA ALA A 42 2.29 3.88 3.15
C ALA A 42 3.69 4.51 3.31
N ALA A 43 4.69 4.03 2.55
CA ALA A 43 6.04 4.59 2.58
C ALA A 43 6.06 6.06 2.13
N VAL A 44 5.36 6.39 1.04
CA VAL A 44 5.30 7.76 0.51
C VAL A 44 4.48 8.69 1.41
N GLU A 45 3.35 8.23 1.95
CA GLU A 45 2.55 9.02 2.90
C GLU A 45 3.35 9.30 4.19
N ASN A 46 4.11 8.33 4.68
CA ASN A 46 4.96 8.50 5.86
C ASN A 46 6.11 9.49 5.62
N GLU A 47 6.71 9.48 4.43
CA GLU A 47 7.78 10.41 4.06
C GLU A 47 7.26 11.84 3.82
N THR A 48 6.09 11.97 3.19
CA THR A 48 5.55 13.28 2.78
C THR A 48 4.65 13.92 3.83
N GLY A 49 4.11 13.15 4.77
CA GLY A 49 3.07 13.58 5.71
C GLY A 49 1.71 13.86 5.07
N VAL A 50 1.53 13.55 3.78
CA VAL A 50 0.29 13.76 3.03
C VAL A 50 -0.45 12.43 2.92
N SER A 51 -1.75 12.43 3.24
CA SER A 51 -2.62 11.28 3.04
C SER A 51 -3.35 11.33 1.69
N GLY A 52 -3.81 10.18 1.22
CA GLY A 52 -4.49 10.02 -0.06
C GLY A 52 -3.54 9.83 -1.23
N ALA A 53 -2.34 9.30 -0.98
CA ALA A 53 -1.45 8.89 -2.06
C ALA A 53 -2.03 7.67 -2.80
N THR A 54 -1.80 7.59 -4.11
CA THR A 54 -2.40 6.55 -4.96
C THR A 54 -1.40 6.00 -5.96
N ILE A 55 -1.52 4.72 -6.31
CA ILE A 55 -0.73 4.14 -7.40
C ILE A 55 -1.18 4.76 -8.73
N ASN A 56 -0.20 5.25 -9.49
CA ASN A 56 -0.42 5.70 -10.84
C ASN A 56 -0.33 4.51 -11.79
N THR A 57 -1.47 4.12 -12.35
CA THR A 57 -1.55 3.02 -13.33
C THR A 57 -1.49 3.50 -14.79
N THR A 58 -1.33 4.80 -15.01
CA THR A 58 -1.29 5.41 -16.36
C THR A 58 0.13 5.54 -16.91
N ILE A 59 1.13 5.62 -16.03
CA ILE A 59 2.54 5.63 -16.43
C ILE A 59 2.98 4.18 -16.57
N PRO A 60 3.40 3.75 -17.78
CA PRO A 60 3.86 2.38 -17.98
C PRO A 60 5.18 2.18 -17.24
N ILE A 61 5.21 1.16 -16.39
CA ILE A 61 6.42 0.71 -15.71
C ILE A 61 6.84 -0.60 -16.36
N ILE A 62 8.09 -0.67 -16.81
CA ILE A 62 8.64 -1.86 -17.47
C ILE A 62 9.44 -2.72 -16.49
N GLU A 63 9.96 -2.13 -15.40
CA GLU A 63 10.66 -2.86 -14.36
C GLU A 63 9.70 -3.58 -13.40
N LEU A 64 10.02 -4.84 -13.10
CA LEU A 64 9.36 -5.58 -12.03
C LEU A 64 9.56 -4.86 -10.69
N ASN A 65 8.56 -4.97 -9.81
CA ASN A 65 8.58 -4.44 -8.44
C ASN A 65 8.79 -2.93 -8.36
N GLN A 66 8.49 -2.17 -9.41
CA GLN A 66 8.51 -0.71 -9.39
C GLN A 66 7.10 -0.14 -9.53
N TYR A 67 6.82 0.92 -8.79
CA TYR A 67 5.51 1.56 -8.70
C TYR A 67 5.65 3.07 -8.72
N ILE A 68 4.80 3.75 -9.48
CA ILE A 68 4.66 5.21 -9.40
C ILE A 68 3.54 5.55 -8.43
N VAL A 69 3.83 6.43 -7.48
CA VAL A 69 2.89 6.89 -6.46
C VAL A 69 2.60 8.38 -6.67
N ASN A 70 1.35 8.73 -6.94
CA ASN A 70 0.88 10.10 -7.01
C ASN A 70 0.54 10.59 -5.60
N VAL A 71 0.99 11.81 -5.28
CA VAL A 71 0.65 12.51 -4.04
C VAL A 71 -0.17 13.76 -4.38
N PRO A 72 -1.29 14.04 -3.71
CA PRO A 72 -2.10 15.23 -3.97
C PRO A 72 -1.27 16.52 -3.85
N ASN A 73 -1.33 17.37 -4.88
CA ASN A 73 -0.64 18.68 -4.93
C ASN A 73 0.89 18.62 -4.73
N ALA A 74 1.52 17.47 -4.95
CA ALA A 74 2.96 17.28 -4.79
C ALA A 74 3.57 16.51 -5.96
N PRO A 75 4.90 16.47 -6.09
CA PRO A 75 5.57 15.62 -7.08
C PRO A 75 5.24 14.14 -6.83
N TYR A 76 5.25 13.34 -7.90
CA TYR A 76 5.08 11.90 -7.79
C TYR A 76 6.38 11.23 -7.35
N TRP A 77 6.25 10.01 -6.85
CA TRP A 77 7.35 9.22 -6.31
C TRP A 77 7.48 7.91 -7.06
N THR A 78 8.69 7.41 -7.18
CA THR A 78 8.96 6.03 -7.57
C THR A 78 9.21 5.23 -6.30
N CYS A 79 8.54 4.09 -6.16
CA CYS A 79 8.76 3.13 -5.10
C CYS A 79 9.25 1.82 -5.71
N THR A 80 10.24 1.17 -5.08
CA THR A 80 10.65 -0.19 -5.43
C THR A 80 10.33 -1.15 -4.30
N THR A 81 10.00 -2.41 -4.62
CA THR A 81 9.69 -3.45 -3.65
C THR A 81 10.59 -4.68 -3.78
N ASN A 82 10.59 -5.53 -2.76
CA ASN A 82 11.05 -6.91 -2.89
C ASN A 82 9.96 -7.80 -3.52
N ASP A 83 10.29 -9.08 -3.75
CA ASP A 83 9.37 -10.07 -4.34
C ASP A 83 8.15 -10.41 -3.46
N GLN A 84 8.15 -9.98 -2.20
CA GLN A 84 7.01 -10.13 -1.29
C GLN A 84 6.09 -8.90 -1.28
N GLY A 85 6.42 -7.86 -2.06
CA GLY A 85 5.69 -6.61 -2.13
C GLY A 85 5.97 -5.65 -0.97
N GLN A 86 7.14 -5.74 -0.32
CA GLN A 86 7.54 -4.78 0.71
C GLN A 86 8.40 -3.67 0.09
N ALA A 87 8.07 -2.40 0.38
CA ALA A 87 8.82 -1.25 -0.09
C ALA A 87 10.26 -1.26 0.43
N LEU A 88 11.22 -1.05 -0.48
CA LEU A 88 12.66 -0.99 -0.20
C LEU A 88 13.18 0.44 -0.29
N THR A 89 12.83 1.14 -1.37
CA THR A 89 13.26 2.52 -1.59
C THR A 89 12.12 3.35 -2.16
N ILE A 90 12.13 4.63 -1.82
CA ILE A 90 11.29 5.65 -2.44
C ILE A 90 12.18 6.80 -2.93
N THR A 91 11.89 7.30 -4.11
CA THR A 91 12.61 8.41 -4.73
C THR A 91 11.60 9.42 -5.24
N GLN A 92 11.73 10.67 -4.81
CA GLN A 92 10.90 11.75 -5.34
C GLN A 92 11.34 12.05 -6.76
N ASN A 93 10.39 12.08 -7.68
CA ASN A 93 10.65 12.58 -9.02
C ASN A 93 10.29 14.06 -9.05
N GLN A 94 11.30 14.90 -9.28
CA GLN A 94 11.05 16.27 -9.67
C GLN A 94 10.34 16.22 -11.02
N ARG A 95 9.12 16.75 -11.13
CA ARG A 95 8.53 17.03 -12.45
C ARG A 95 9.56 17.85 -13.23
N GLY A 96 9.83 17.45 -14.47
CA GLY A 96 10.50 18.32 -15.45
C GLY A 96 9.70 19.59 -15.68
#